data_AF-A0A382ZGN2-F1
#
_entry.id   AF-A0A382ZGN2-F1
#
_cell.length_a   1.000
_cell.length_b   1.000
_cell.length_c   1.000
_cell.angle_alpha   90.00
_cell.angle_beta   90.00
_cell.angle_gamma   90.00
#
_symmetry.space_group_name_H-M   'P 1'
#
loop_
_entity.id
_entity.type
_entity.pdbx_description
1 polymer ?
#
loop_
_entity_poly.entity_id
_entity_poly.type
_entity_poly.pdbx_seq_one_letter_code
_entity_poly.pdbx_strand_id
1 'polypeptide(L)'
;MKTPFFLPLFLMVLSHNWLCGETDDHTRRATLTVIPDETGVRNLRIETEQAKERVFESTVFAIGRIEEIPANRSVLSTRIAGRVIDLNAYEGDRV
;
A
#
# COMPACT_ATOMS: atom_id res chain seq x y z
N MET A 1 69.55 -10.57 6.14
CA MET A 1 68.46 -11.54 5.89
C MET A 1 67.69 -11.08 4.67
N LYS A 2 67.45 -11.99 3.72
CA LYS A 2 67.00 -11.77 2.34
C LYS A 2 65.53 -11.33 2.28
N THR A 3 65.21 -10.20 1.64
CA THR A 3 63.85 -9.89 1.21
C THR A 3 63.44 -10.90 0.12
N PRO A 4 62.28 -11.56 0.20
CA PRO A 4 61.89 -12.53 -0.81
C PRO A 4 61.49 -11.81 -2.11
N PHE A 5 62.17 -12.18 -3.19
CA PHE A 5 62.00 -11.71 -4.57
C PHE A 5 60.58 -11.94 -5.18
N PHE A 6 59.62 -12.45 -4.40
CA PHE A 6 58.25 -12.78 -4.83
C PHE A 6 57.22 -11.65 -4.63
N LEU A 7 57.59 -10.53 -3.97
CA LEU A 7 56.70 -9.39 -3.74
C LEU A 7 56.16 -8.71 -5.03
N PRO A 8 56.93 -8.53 -6.13
CA PRO A 8 56.40 -7.85 -7.32
C PRO A 8 55.41 -8.72 -8.10
N LEU A 9 55.51 -10.05 -8.00
CA LEU A 9 54.60 -10.98 -8.68
C LEU A 9 53.21 -11.00 -8.00
N PHE A 10 53.17 -10.87 -6.68
CA PHE A 10 51.91 -10.79 -5.92
C PHE A 10 51.16 -9.47 -6.17
N LEU A 11 51.88 -8.36 -6.36
CA LEU A 11 51.28 -7.06 -6.69
C LEU A 11 50.67 -7.02 -8.10
N MET A 12 51.22 -7.80 -9.04
CA MET A 12 50.79 -7.85 -10.44
C MET A 12 49.50 -8.67 -10.64
N VAL A 13 49.24 -9.66 -9.77
CA VAL A 13 48.00 -10.46 -9.82
C VAL A 13 46.81 -9.73 -9.17
N LEU A 14 47.07 -8.86 -8.18
CA LEU A 14 46.04 -8.01 -7.57
C LEU A 14 45.55 -6.90 -8.50
N SER A 15 46.38 -6.41 -9.43
CA SER A 15 45.98 -5.35 -10.37
C SER A 15 45.04 -5.83 -11.48
N HIS A 16 44.99 -7.14 -11.78
CA HIS A 16 44.11 -7.69 -12.81
C HIS A 16 42.65 -7.84 -12.39
N ASN A 17 42.34 -7.84 -11.08
CA ASN A 17 40.97 -7.91 -10.58
C ASN A 17 40.33 -6.53 -10.35
N TRP A 18 41.03 -5.45 -10.69
CA TRP A 18 40.57 -4.08 -10.48
C TRP A 18 40.24 -3.31 -11.75
N LEU A 19 40.28 -3.97 -12.91
CA LEU A 19 39.82 -3.40 -14.18
C LEU A 19 38.53 -4.08 -14.67
N CYS A 20 37.58 -4.33 -13.77
CA CYS A 20 36.18 -4.44 -14.16
C CYS A 20 35.57 -3.04 -14.00
N GLY A 21 35.91 -2.15 -14.93
CA GLY A 21 35.19 -0.91 -15.09
C GLY A 21 33.78 -1.27 -15.55
N GLU A 22 32.78 -0.89 -14.76
CA GLU A 22 31.39 -0.92 -15.15
C GLU A 22 31.25 -0.06 -16.42
N THR A 23 31.12 -0.70 -17.58
CA THR A 23 30.88 -0.01 -18.83
C THR A 23 29.49 0.59 -18.76
N ASP A 24 29.43 1.92 -18.69
CA ASP A 24 28.18 2.69 -18.70
C ASP A 24 27.39 2.36 -19.97
N ASP A 25 26.32 1.59 -19.81
CA ASP A 25 25.45 1.05 -20.85
C ASP A 25 24.51 2.16 -21.38
N HIS A 26 25.10 3.23 -21.91
CA HIS A 26 24.40 4.39 -22.45
C HIS A 26 23.46 4.00 -23.61
N THR A 27 23.86 3.02 -24.40
CA THR A 27 23.11 2.54 -25.56
C THR A 27 21.77 1.92 -25.15
N ARG A 28 21.72 1.12 -24.08
CA ARG A 28 20.46 0.51 -23.60
C ARG A 28 19.52 1.52 -22.96
N ARG A 29 20.03 2.55 -22.27
CA ARG A 29 19.20 3.63 -21.71
C ARG A 29 18.58 4.52 -22.79
N ALA A 30 19.30 4.77 -23.88
CA ALA A 30 18.80 5.52 -25.02
C ALA A 30 17.65 4.79 -25.75
N THR A 31 17.68 3.46 -25.82
CA THR A 31 16.57 2.67 -26.38
C THR A 31 15.31 2.68 -25.52
N LEU A 32 15.45 2.85 -24.20
CA LEU A 32 14.35 2.83 -23.24
C LEU A 32 13.72 4.21 -22.97
N THR A 33 14.43 5.30 -23.27
CA THR A 33 14.00 6.67 -22.94
C THR A 33 13.56 7.41 -24.20
N VAL A 34 12.28 7.75 -24.29
CA VAL A 34 11.78 8.60 -25.38
C VAL A 34 12.05 10.06 -25.00
N ILE A 35 12.87 10.75 -25.78
CA ILE A 35 13.19 12.18 -25.58
C ILE A 35 12.35 13.00 -26.56
N PRO A 36 11.28 13.67 -26.09
CA PRO A 36 10.48 14.55 -26.94
C PRO A 36 11.22 15.86 -27.23
N ASP A 37 10.92 16.45 -28.39
CA ASP A 37 11.36 17.76 -28.82
C ASP A 37 10.54 18.88 -28.18
N GLU A 38 11.08 20.10 -28.13
CA GLU A 38 10.39 21.26 -27.52
C GLU A 38 9.05 21.56 -28.21
N THR A 39 8.96 21.32 -29.51
CA THR A 39 7.72 21.43 -30.28
C THR A 39 6.69 20.35 -29.90
N GLY A 40 7.12 19.09 -29.72
CA GLY A 40 6.27 18.01 -29.23
C GLY A 40 5.74 18.27 -27.81
N VAL A 41 6.60 18.75 -26.90
CA VAL A 41 6.19 19.12 -25.53
C VAL A 41 5.10 20.20 -25.56
N ARG A 42 5.27 21.25 -26.36
CA ARG A 42 4.31 22.35 -26.47
C ARG A 42 3.00 21.93 -27.14
N ASN A 43 3.05 21.11 -28.19
CA ASN A 43 1.86 20.65 -28.90
C ASN A 43 1.01 19.70 -28.04
N LEU A 44 1.65 18.86 -27.23
CA LEU A 44 0.99 17.92 -26.33
C LEU A 44 0.63 18.52 -24.97
N ARG A 45 1.02 19.79 -24.71
CA ARG A 45 0.76 20.52 -23.46
C ARG A 45 1.16 19.70 -22.23
N ILE A 46 2.37 19.14 -22.26
CA ILE A 46 2.86 18.32 -21.16
C ILE A 46 3.11 19.22 -19.95
N GLU A 47 2.44 18.90 -18.84
CA GLU A 47 2.64 19.54 -17.55
C GLU A 47 3.41 18.60 -16.63
N THR A 48 4.31 19.15 -15.82
CA THR A 48 5.10 18.37 -14.86
C THR A 48 4.94 18.97 -13.47
N GLU A 49 4.68 18.10 -12.50
CA GLU A 49 4.71 18.45 -11.09
C GLU A 49 5.75 17.55 -10.40
N GLN A 50 6.50 18.13 -9.45
CA GLN A 50 7.41 17.35 -8.63
C GLN A 50 6.64 16.40 -7.71
N ALA A 51 6.95 15.11 -7.79
CA ALA A 51 6.37 14.12 -6.90
C ALA A 51 6.69 14.47 -5.44
N LYS A 52 5.65 14.49 -4.61
CA LYS A 52 5.75 14.70 -3.16
C LYS A 52 5.17 13.50 -2.46
N GLU A 53 5.87 13.01 -1.45
CA GLU A 53 5.32 12.00 -0.54
C GLU A 53 4.13 12.61 0.21
N ARG A 54 2.98 11.96 0.12
CA ARG A 54 1.74 12.38 0.79
C ARG A 54 0.97 11.14 1.23
N VAL A 55 0.23 11.26 2.32
CA VAL A 55 -0.73 10.25 2.75
C VAL A 55 -2.04 10.53 2.04
N PHE A 56 -2.57 9.55 1.32
CA PHE A 56 -3.86 9.64 0.67
C PHE A 56 -4.96 9.24 1.66
N GLU A 57 -5.98 10.09 1.80
CA GLU A 57 -7.18 9.72 2.54
C GLU A 57 -8.05 8.81 1.67
N SER A 58 -8.43 7.65 2.20
CA SER A 58 -9.37 6.74 1.57
C SER A 58 -10.69 6.76 2.33
N THR A 59 -11.75 7.24 1.69
CA THR A 59 -13.09 7.27 2.29
C THR A 59 -13.84 6.01 1.92
N VAL A 60 -14.24 5.21 2.92
CA VAL A 60 -15.11 4.06 2.73
C VAL A 60 -16.54 4.45 3.10
N PHE A 61 -17.46 4.34 2.15
CA PHE A 61 -18.89 4.52 2.40
C PHE A 61 -19.48 3.18 2.83
N ALA A 62 -19.89 3.08 4.10
CA ALA A 62 -20.61 1.92 4.61
C ALA A 62 -22.10 2.28 4.78
N ILE A 63 -22.98 1.52 4.12
CA ILE A 63 -24.42 1.59 4.34
C ILE A 63 -24.79 0.48 5.32
N GLY A 64 -25.23 0.85 6.52
CA GLY A 64 -25.72 -0.07 7.55
C GLY A 64 -27.24 -0.20 7.56
N ARG A 65 -27.76 -1.18 8.32
CA ARG A 65 -29.18 -1.27 8.66
C ARG A 65 -29.41 -0.71 10.05
N ILE A 66 -30.59 -0.12 10.27
CA ILE A 66 -31.06 0.21 11.61
C ILE A 66 -31.63 -1.08 12.21
N GLU A 67 -31.04 -1.52 13.31
CA GLU A 67 -31.46 -2.71 14.04
C GLU A 67 -31.68 -2.34 15.51
N GLU A 68 -32.52 -3.11 16.21
CA GLU A 68 -32.69 -2.97 17.64
C GLU A 68 -31.39 -3.35 18.38
N ILE A 69 -31.05 -2.61 19.44
CA ILE A 69 -29.90 -2.95 20.29
C ILE A 69 -30.20 -4.30 20.97
N PRO A 70 -29.43 -5.38 20.72
CA PRO A 70 -29.78 -6.72 21.22
C PRO A 70 -29.91 -6.81 22.74
N ALA A 71 -29.19 -5.94 23.47
CA ALA A 71 -29.25 -5.86 24.93
C ALA A 71 -30.57 -5.27 25.48
N ASN A 72 -31.34 -4.54 24.66
CA ASN A 72 -32.59 -3.88 25.07
C ASN A 72 -33.84 -4.70 24.74
N ARG A 73 -33.66 -5.95 24.29
CA ARG A 73 -34.75 -6.89 23.99
C ARG A 73 -34.88 -7.92 25.10
N SER A 74 -36.12 -8.21 25.51
CA SER A 74 -36.42 -9.33 26.40
C SER A 74 -37.59 -10.16 25.90
N VAL A 75 -37.60 -11.45 26.23
CA VAL A 75 -38.72 -12.35 25.95
C VAL A 75 -39.28 -12.79 27.29
N LEU A 76 -40.55 -12.44 27.54
CA LEU A 76 -41.25 -12.82 28.76
C LEU A 76 -42.06 -14.09 28.48
N SER A 77 -41.93 -15.07 29.36
CA SER A 77 -42.72 -16.30 29.33
C SER A 77 -43.19 -16.66 30.74
N THR A 78 -44.41 -17.21 30.83
CA THR A 78 -44.92 -17.73 32.10
C THR A 78 -44.23 -19.05 32.44
N ARG A 79 -43.85 -19.22 33.71
CA ARG A 79 -43.34 -20.50 34.23
C ARG A 79 -44.45 -21.40 34.79
N ILE A 80 -45.69 -20.94 34.81
CA ILE A 80 -46.85 -21.63 35.38
C ILE A 80 -47.96 -21.71 34.33
N ALA A 81 -48.59 -22.88 34.21
CA ALA A 81 -49.74 -23.07 33.33
C ALA A 81 -50.96 -22.31 33.87
N GLY A 82 -51.70 -21.66 32.98
CA GLY A 82 -52.88 -20.88 33.35
C GLY A 82 -53.63 -20.35 32.12
N ARG A 83 -54.72 -19.62 32.37
CA ARG A 83 -55.52 -18.94 31.35
C ARG A 83 -55.30 -17.43 31.43
N VAL A 84 -55.12 -16.77 30.30
CA VAL A 84 -55.02 -15.30 30.20
C VAL A 84 -56.35 -14.68 30.64
N ILE A 85 -56.29 -13.70 31.54
CA ILE A 85 -57.46 -12.98 32.05
C ILE A 85 -57.54 -11.53 31.54
N ASP A 86 -56.40 -10.90 31.24
CA ASP A 86 -56.29 -9.52 30.79
C ASP A 86 -54.96 -9.31 30.04
N LEU A 87 -54.89 -8.27 29.20
CA LEU A 87 -53.72 -7.88 28.41
C LEU A 87 -53.51 -6.37 28.49
N ASN A 88 -52.33 -5.95 28.97
CA ASN A 88 -52.02 -4.54 29.23
C ASN A 88 -51.10 -3.90 28.17
N ALA A 89 -50.60 -4.66 27.21
CA ALA A 89 -49.68 -4.19 26.17
C ALA A 89 -49.96 -4.88 24.84
N TYR A 90 -49.84 -4.13 23.76
CA TYR A 90 -50.04 -4.59 22.38
C TYR A 90 -48.79 -4.37 21.53
N GLU A 91 -48.77 -5.01 20.35
CA GLU A 91 -47.68 -4.86 19.40
C GLU A 91 -47.55 -3.39 18.96
N GLY A 92 -46.34 -2.84 19.12
CA GLY A 92 -46.04 -1.43 18.80
C GLY A 92 -46.13 -0.46 19.97
N ASP A 93 -46.64 -0.89 21.13
CA ASP A 93 -46.66 -0.07 22.34
C ASP A 93 -45.24 0.15 22.89
N ARG A 94 -45.01 1.33 23.45
CA ARG A 94 -43.78 1.65 24.18
C ARG A 94 -44.03 1.40 25.67
N VAL A 95 -43.46 0.31 26.19
CA VAL A 95 -43.58 -0.13 27.59
C VAL A 95 -42.35 0.19 28.43
#